data_AF-A0A7V2NLX7-F1
#
_entry.id   AF-A0A7V2NLX7-F1
#
_cell.length_a   1.000
_cell.length_b   1.000
_cell.length_c   1.000
_cell.angle_alpha   90.00
_cell.angle_beta   90.00
_cell.angle_gamma   90.00
#
_symmetry.space_group_name_H-M   'P 1'
#
loop_
_entity.id
_entity.type
_entity.pdbx_description
1 polymer ?
#
loop_
_entity_poly.entity_id
_entity_poly.type
_entity_poly.pdbx_seq_one_letter_code
_entity_poly.pdbx_strand_id
1 'polypeptide(L)' 'PLPSQPLLDQAVKVLDDLTEPYLNLFRRILPTANLGGAGIDFSPIIAFFVLDYLIRPLIIGILIHAGI' A
#
# COMPACT_ATOMS: atom_id res chain seq x y z
N PRO A 1 2.14 12.59 23.51
CA PRO A 1 3.34 12.21 22.74
C PRO A 1 4.06 11.02 23.41
N LEU A 2 4.10 9.88 22.73
CA LEU A 2 5.01 8.79 23.14
C LEU A 2 6.46 9.31 23.02
N PRO A 3 7.39 8.91 23.89
CA PRO A 3 8.78 9.30 23.77
C PRO A 3 9.31 8.84 22.40
N SER A 4 9.80 9.79 21.60
CA SER A 4 10.31 9.53 20.26
C SER A 4 11.54 8.63 20.36
N GLN A 5 11.44 7.45 19.76
CA GLN A 5 12.57 6.59 19.53
C GLN A 5 13.10 6.96 18.16
N PRO A 6 14.22 7.71 18.05
CA PRO A 6 14.66 8.30 16.78
C PRO A 6 14.86 7.26 15.68
N LEU A 7 15.15 6.01 16.05
CA LEU A 7 15.28 4.88 15.14
C LEU A 7 13.93 4.42 14.58
N LEU A 8 12.88 4.36 15.41
CA LEU A 8 11.54 3.99 14.98
C LEU A 8 10.95 5.07 14.06
N ASP A 9 11.12 6.34 14.43
CA ASP A 9 10.62 7.47 13.64
C ASP A 9 11.26 7.50 12.24
N GLN A 10 12.58 7.22 12.16
CA GLN A 10 13.28 7.09 10.89
C GLN A 10 12.80 5.91 10.07
N ALA A 11 12.62 4.74 10.69
CA ALA A 11 12.13 3.56 9.99
C ALA A 11 10.72 3.77 9.43
N VAL A 12 9.82 4.39 10.21
CA VAL A 12 8.47 4.75 9.78
C VAL A 12 8.53 5.73 8.61
N LYS A 13 9.36 6.78 8.70
CA LYS A 13 9.52 7.75 7.61
C LYS A 13 10.01 7.09 6.32
N VAL A 14 10.98 6.19 6.41
CA VAL A 14 11.49 5.46 5.23
C VAL A 14 10.39 4.59 4.61
N LEU A 15 9.60 3.88 5.41
CA LEU A 15 8.48 3.09 4.91
C LEU A 15 7.42 3.98 4.27
N ASP A 16 7.11 5.13 4.86
CA ASP A 16 6.16 6.10 4.34
C ASP A 16 6.63 6.65 2.98
N ASP A 17 7.86 7.17 2.91
CA ASP A 17 8.46 7.70 1.67
C ASP A 17 8.45 6.66 0.52
N LEU A 18 8.66 5.37 0.85
CA LEU A 18 8.69 4.29 -0.15
C LEU A 18 7.30 3.80 -0.56
N THR A 19 6.33 3.80 0.35
CA THR A 19 5.00 3.21 0.11
C THR A 19 3.96 4.23 -0.31
N GLU A 20 4.12 5.50 0.08
CA GLU A 20 3.15 6.55 -0.15
C GLU A 20 2.81 6.77 -1.64
N PRO A 21 3.76 6.77 -2.60
CA PRO A 21 3.41 6.93 -4.02
C PRO A 21 2.44 5.84 -4.50
N TYR A 22 2.58 4.61 -3.99
CA TYR A 22 1.72 3.49 -4.33
C TYR A 22 0.39 3.58 -3.58
N LEU A 23 0.42 3.78 -2.26
CA LEU A 23 -0.78 3.85 -1.42
C LEU A 23 -1.68 5.05 -1.76
N ASN A 24 -1.11 6.20 -2.13
CA ASN A 24 -1.86 7.39 -2.52
C ASN A 24 -2.75 7.15 -3.75
N LEU A 25 -2.34 6.29 -4.68
CA LEU A 25 -3.20 5.89 -5.81
C LEU A 25 -4.48 5.22 -5.31
N PHE A 26 -4.35 4.31 -4.34
CA PHE A 26 -5.51 3.64 -3.74
C PHE A 26 -6.34 4.58 -2.89
N ARG A 27 -5.72 5.50 -2.12
CA ARG A 27 -6.44 6.50 -1.31
C ARG A 27 -7.27 7.49 -2.14
N ARG A 28 -6.90 7.75 -3.40
CA ARG A 28 -7.70 8.58 -4.31
C ARG A 28 -8.99 7.90 -4.76
N ILE A 29 -9.00 6.57 -4.79
CA ILE A 29 -10.13 5.76 -5.27
C ILE A 29 -10.96 5.25 -4.08
N LEU A 30 -10.28 4.89 -2.99
CA LEU A 30 -10.88 4.36 -1.78
C LEU A 30 -11.01 5.47 -0.73
N PRO A 31 -12.23 5.73 -0.22
CA PRO A 31 -12.38 6.64 0.90
C PRO A 31 -11.65 6.09 2.14
N THR A 32 -10.91 6.93 2.84
CA THR A 32 -10.45 6.61 4.20
C THR A 32 -11.67 6.37 5.07
N ALA A 33 -11.82 5.17 5.61
CA ALA A 33 -12.97 4.81 6.41
C ALA A 33 -12.84 5.45 7.80
N ASN A 34 -13.80 6.31 8.16
CA ASN A 34 -13.89 6.81 9.53
C ASN A 34 -14.61 5.79 10.40
N LEU A 35 -13.84 4.96 11.11
CA LEU A 35 -14.34 3.96 12.04
C LEU A 35 -14.14 4.48 13.47
N GLY A 36 -15.26 4.83 14.13
CA GLY A 36 -15.24 5.25 15.54
C GLY A 36 -14.53 6.59 15.80
N GLY A 37 -14.48 7.49 14.82
CA GLY A 37 -13.79 8.79 14.95
C GLY A 37 -12.29 8.76 14.66
N ALA A 38 -11.72 7.60 14.34
CA ALA A 38 -10.38 7.45 13.81
C ALA A 38 -10.44 7.08 12.31
N GLY A 39 -9.64 7.75 11.48
CA GLY A 39 -9.46 7.38 10.08
C GLY A 39 -8.64 6.09 10.00
N ILE A 40 -9.25 5.02 9.49
CA ILE A 40 -8.55 3.76 9.23
C ILE A 40 -8.23 3.68 7.73
N ASP A 41 -6.95 3.54 7.44
CA ASP A 41 -6.46 3.43 6.08
C ASP A 41 -6.46 1.97 5.63
N PHE A 42 -7.50 1.59 4.89
CA PHE A 42 -7.59 0.28 4.24
C PHE A 42 -6.78 0.19 2.94
N SER A 43 -6.21 1.32 2.48
CA SER A 43 -5.41 1.39 1.26
C SER A 43 -4.28 0.34 1.20
N PRO A 44 -3.53 0.02 2.27
CA PRO A 44 -2.46 -0.98 2.18
C PRO A 44 -3.00 -2.39 1.92
N ILE A 45 -4.10 -2.77 2.57
CA ILE A 45 -4.71 -4.09 2.41
C ILE A 45 -5.20 -4.28 0.98
N ILE A 46 -5.91 -3.28 0.44
CA ILE A 46 -6.40 -3.34 -0.94
C ILE A 46 -5.24 -3.33 -1.93
N ALA A 47 -4.20 -2.54 -1.68
CA ALA A 47 -3.02 -2.48 -2.52
C ALA A 47 -2.32 -3.85 -2.64
N PHE A 48 -2.25 -4.63 -1.55
CA PHE A 48 -1.75 -6.01 -1.57
C PHE A 48 -2.64 -6.94 -2.41
N PHE A 49 -3.96 -6.88 -2.24
CA PHE A 49 -4.87 -7.71 -3.02
C PHE A 49 -4.81 -7.42 -4.52
N VAL A 50 -4.65 -6.15 -4.90
CA VAL A 50 -4.48 -5.76 -6.31
C VAL A 50 -3.16 -6.31 -6.87
N LEU A 51 -2.07 -6.27 -6.11
CA LEU A 51 -0.81 -6.88 -6.55
C LEU A 51 -0.95 -8.38 -6.78
N ASP A 52 -1.53 -9.09 -5.82
CA ASP A 52 -1.50 -10.55 -5.84
C ASP A 52 -2.55 -11.16 -6.77
N TYR A 53 -3.75 -10.59 -6.82
CA TYR A 53 -4.86 -11.15 -7.60
C TYR A 53 -5.06 -10.51 -8.97
N LEU A 54 -4.49 -9.33 -9.23
CA LEU A 54 -4.63 -8.67 -10.53
C LEU A 54 -3.28 -8.56 -11.25
N ILE A 55 -2.30 -7.86 -10.65
CA ILE A 55 -1.06 -7.52 -11.36
C ILE A 55 -0.18 -8.76 -11.57
N ARG A 56 0.04 -9.57 -10.55
CA ARG A 56 0.85 -10.79 -10.64
C ARG A 56 0.36 -11.76 -11.73
N PRO A 57 -0.92 -12.21 -11.73
CA PRO A 57 -1.40 -13.13 -12.76
C PRO A 57 -1.44 -12.51 -14.15
N LEU A 58 -1.69 -11.20 -14.26
CA LEU A 58 -1.61 -10.48 -15.53
C LEU A 58 -0.19 -10.55 -16.12
N ILE A 59 0.83 -10.20 -15.32
CA ILE A 59 2.23 -10.23 -15.75
C ILE A 59 2.64 -11.65 -16.14
N ILE A 60 2.33 -12.64 -15.29
CA ILE A 60 2.64 -14.06 -15.58
C ILE A 60 1.94 -14.51 -16.85
N GLY A 61 0.66 -14.17 -17.01
CA GLY A 61 -0.10 -14.48 -18.22
C GLY A 61 0.54 -13.88 -19.46
N ILE A 62 0.90 -12.60 -19.42
CA ILE A 62 1.60 -11.93 -20.53
C ILE A 62 2.92 -12.62 -20.84
N LEU A 63 3.72 -12.95 -19.82
CA LEU A 63 5.02 -13.60 -19.98
C LEU A 63 4.88 -14.95 -20.70
N ILE A 64 3.93 -15.78 -20.24
CA ILE A 64 3.63 -17.09 -20.84
C ILE A 64 3.18 -16.93 -22.29
N HIS A 65 2.30 -15.98 -22.59
CA HIS A 65 1.81 -15.76 -23.96
C HIS A 65 2.86 -15.13 -24.87
N ALA A 66 3.79 -14.35 -24.32
CA ALA A 66 4.93 -13.78 -25.05
C ALA A 66 6.02 -14.81 -25.35
N GLY A 67 5.91 -16.04 -24.82
CA GLY A 67 6.85 -17.13 -25.06
C GLY A 67 8.20 -16.96 -24.36
N ILE A 68 8.24 -16.16 -23.29
CA ILE A 68 9.41 -15.95 -22.42
C ILE A 68 9.36 -16.93 -21.26
#